data_AF-A0A3C1NGS0-F1
#
_entry.id   AF-A0A3C1NGS0-F1
#
_cell.length_a   1.000
_cell.length_b   1.000
_cell.length_c   1.000
_cell.angle_alpha   90.00
_cell.angle_beta   90.00
_cell.angle_gamma   90.00
#
_symmetry.space_group_name_H-M   'P 1'
#
loop_
_entity.id
_entity.type
_entity.pdbx_description
1 polymer ?
#
loop_
_entity_poly.entity_id
_entity_poly.type
_entity_poly.pdbx_seq_one_letter_code
_entity_poly.pdbx_strand_id
1 'polypeptide(L)' 'MAEVTILQVVPRLDTGGSEQATLEIAEALTRAGASALVATEGGRLATAIRQAGGEILTLPVASKNP' A
#
# COMPACT_ATOMS: atom_id res chain seq x y z
N MET A 1 -22.16 8.31 -3.22
CA MET A 1 -21.54 7.58 -2.09
C MET A 1 -20.28 8.33 -1.72
N ALA A 2 -19.97 8.53 -0.44
CA ALA A 2 -18.69 9.12 -0.06
C ALA A 2 -17.56 8.19 -0.52
N GLU A 3 -16.53 8.77 -1.14
CA GLU A 3 -15.33 8.04 -1.57
C GLU A 3 -14.65 7.44 -0.32
N VAL A 4 -14.42 6.12 -0.33
CA VAL A 4 -13.75 5.43 0.78
C VAL A 4 -12.25 5.47 0.52
N THR A 5 -11.48 5.93 1.50
CA THR A 5 -10.02 5.93 1.45
C THR A 5 -9.48 4.96 2.50
N ILE A 6 -8.59 4.05 2.10
CA ILE A 6 -7.95 3.09 2.99
C ILE A 6 -6.44 3.27 2.97
N LEU A 7 -5.84 3.37 4.16
CA LEU A 7 -4.39 3.40 4.34
C LEU A 7 -3.88 2.05 4.84
N GLN A 8 -3.00 1.43 4.07
CA GLN A 8 -2.22 0.26 4.47
C GLN A 8 -0.85 0.72 4.97
N VAL A 9 -0.43 0.30 6.16
CA VAL A 9 0.90 0.61 6.71
C VAL A 9 1.76 -0.64 6.65
N VAL A 10 2.78 -0.62 5.80
CA VAL A 10 3.64 -1.77 5.54
C VAL A 10 5.10 -1.30 5.51
N PRO A 11 5.92 -1.67 6.51
CA PRO A 11 7.30 -1.21 6.65
C PRO A 11 8.12 -1.24 5.37
N ARG A 12 8.11 -2.38 4.68
CA ARG A 12 8.87 -2.64 3.46
C ARG A 12 7.98 -3.37 2.47
N LEU A 13 8.01 -2.96 1.20
CA LEU A 13 7.31 -3.59 0.09
C LEU A 13 8.26 -4.50 -0.70
N ASP A 14 8.85 -5.50 -0.05
CA ASP A 14 9.76 -6.44 -0.70
C ASP A 14 8.99 -7.60 -1.37
N THR A 15 9.20 -8.85 -0.98
CA THR A 15 8.54 -10.00 -1.64
C THR A 15 8.09 -11.06 -0.63
N GLY A 16 7.67 -10.64 0.56
CA GLY A 16 6.97 -11.53 1.50
C GLY A 16 5.48 -11.64 1.17
N GLY A 17 4.80 -12.58 1.84
CA GLY A 17 3.36 -12.80 1.63
C GLY A 17 2.49 -11.61 2.06
N SER A 18 2.93 -10.83 3.05
CA SER A 18 2.19 -9.65 3.51
C SER A 18 2.21 -8.54 2.46
N GLU A 19 3.32 -8.41 1.74
CA GLU A 19 3.56 -7.39 0.74
C GLU A 19 2.80 -7.70 -0.56
N GLN A 20 2.67 -8.98 -0.91
CA GLN A 20 1.78 -9.43 -2.00
C GLN A 20 0.30 -9.15 -1.66
N ALA A 21 -0.13 -9.49 -0.45
CA ALA A 21 -1.50 -9.16 -0.01
C ALA A 21 -1.78 -7.65 -0.06
N THR A 22 -0.77 -6.82 0.27
CA THR A 22 -0.88 -5.35 0.17
C THR A 22 -1.18 -4.90 -1.26
N LEU A 23 -0.51 -5.51 -2.24
CA LEU A 23 -0.74 -5.26 -3.66
C LEU A 23 -2.13 -5.71 -4.11
N GLU A 24 -2.53 -6.92 -3.76
CA GLU A 24 -3.86 -7.47 -4.09
C GLU A 24 -5.00 -6.62 -3.52
N ILE A 25 -4.85 -6.17 -2.27
CA ILE A 25 -5.82 -5.27 -1.62
C ILE A 25 -5.83 -3.90 -2.29
N ALA A 26 -4.67 -3.31 -2.58
CA ALA A 26 -4.60 -2.01 -3.26
C ALA A 26 -5.29 -2.08 -4.63
N GLU A 27 -5.04 -3.13 -5.40
CA GLU A 27 -5.67 -3.34 -6.69
C GLU A 27 -7.20 -3.52 -6.56
N ALA A 28 -7.65 -4.31 -5.57
CA ALA A 28 -9.08 -4.51 -5.31
C ALA A 28 -9.80 -3.21 -4.92
N LEU A 29 -9.16 -2.36 -4.11
CA LEU A 29 -9.70 -1.07 -3.71
C LEU A 29 -9.80 -0.11 -4.90
N THR A 30 -8.75 0.02 -5.70
CA THR A 30 -8.77 0.84 -6.91
C THR A 30 -9.89 0.38 -7.85
N ARG A 31 -10.04 -0.94 -8.09
CA ARG A 31 -11.12 -1.48 -8.93
C ARG A 31 -12.52 -1.21 -8.37
N ALA A 32 -12.65 -1.12 -7.05
CA ALA A 32 -13.90 -0.76 -6.38
C ALA A 32 -14.20 0.75 -6.38
N GLY A 33 -13.30 1.58 -6.93
CA GLY A 33 -13.42 3.04 -6.92
C GLY A 33 -13.07 3.68 -5.57
N ALA A 34 -12.35 2.96 -4.70
CA ALA A 34 -11.82 3.48 -3.45
C ALA A 34 -10.39 4.00 -3.67
N SER A 35 -9.99 5.00 -2.87
CA SER A 35 -8.60 5.49 -2.87
C SER A 35 -7.74 4.57 -1.98
N ALA A 36 -6.71 3.96 -2.56
CA ALA A 36 -5.79 3.05 -1.88
C ALA A 36 -4.47 3.75 -1.57
N LEU A 37 -4.18 4.01 -0.30
CA LEU A 37 -2.92 4.60 0.17
C LEU A 37 -2.04 3.50 0.80
N VAL A 38 -0.73 3.57 0.56
CA VAL A 38 0.25 2.67 1.16
C VAL A 38 1.40 3.46 1.78
N ALA A 39 1.48 3.44 3.12
CA ALA A 39 2.58 4.00 3.88
C ALA A 39 3.71 2.99 4.02
N THR A 40 4.92 3.34 3.58
CA THR A 40 6.07 2.43 3.55
C THR A 40 7.41 3.17 3.49
N GLU A 41 8.51 2.49 3.86
CA GLU A 41 9.87 2.94 3.56
C GLU A 41 10.32 2.55 2.13
N GLY A 42 9.44 1.89 1.38
CA GLY A 42 9.66 1.47 0.00
C GLY A 42 10.00 -0.01 -0.11
N GLY A 43 10.44 -0.42 -1.30
CA GLY A 43 10.71 -1.81 -1.64
C GLY A 43 10.41 -2.11 -3.10
N ARG A 44 10.71 -3.34 -3.53
CA ARG A 44 10.60 -3.77 -4.92
C ARG A 44 9.18 -3.70 -5.49
N LEU A 45 8.14 -3.88 -4.67
CA LEU A 45 6.74 -3.80 -5.10
C LEU A 45 6.18 -2.37 -5.13
N ALA A 46 6.95 -1.36 -4.73
CA ALA A 46 6.47 0.03 -4.72
C ALA A 46 5.98 0.51 -6.10
N THR A 47 6.63 0.07 -7.18
CA THR A 47 6.19 0.35 -8.55
C THR A 47 4.91 -0.40 -8.90
N ALA A 48 4.78 -1.67 -8.48
CA ALA A 48 3.59 -2.47 -8.72
C ALA A 48 2.35 -1.88 -8.03
N ILE A 49 2.49 -1.38 -6.80
CA ILE A 49 1.41 -0.65 -6.10
C ILE A 49 0.91 0.54 -6.92
N ARG A 50 1.84 1.37 -7.42
CA ARG A 50 1.48 2.52 -8.27
C ARG A 50 0.79 2.10 -9.56
N GLN A 51 1.25 1.01 -10.18
CA GLN A 51 0.64 0.45 -11.39
C GLN A 51 -0.77 -0.11 -11.13
N ALA A 52 -1.03 -0.62 -9.93
CA ALA A 52 -2.35 -1.05 -9.47
C ALA A 52 -3.28 0.11 -9.08
N GLY A 53 -2.83 1.36 -9.23
CA GLY A 53 -3.58 2.58 -8.90
C GLY A 53 -3.52 2.99 -7.43
N GLY A 54 -2.70 2.31 -6.62
CA GLY A 54 -2.42 2.71 -5.25
C GLY A 54 -1.43 3.89 -5.18
N GLU A 55 -1.62 4.77 -4.22
CA GLU A 55 -0.69 5.85 -3.92
C GLU A 55 0.29 5.44 -2.84
N ILE A 56 1.57 5.84 -2.98
CA ILE A 56 2.59 5.58 -1.98
C ILE A 56 2.90 6.83 -1.18
N LEU A 57 2.75 6.69 0.14
CA LEU A 57 3.23 7.64 1.14
C LEU A 57 4.55 7.12 1.71
N THR A 58 5.66 7.78 1.37
CA THR A 58 6.96 7.40 1.94
C THR A 58 7.05 7.91 3.38
N LEU A 59 7.02 7.00 4.35
CA LEU A 59 7.03 7.30 5.78
C LEU A 59 8.00 6.35 6.53
N PRO A 60 8.67 6.79 7.62
CA PRO A 60 9.59 5.96 8.40
C PRO A 60 8.83 4.99 9.33
N VAL A 61 8.17 4.00 8.74
CA VAL A 61 7.23 3.10 9.44
C VAL A 61 7.83 1.73 9.82
N ALA A 62 9.15 1.52 9.69
CA ALA A 62 9.77 0.25 10.06
C ALA A 62 10.04 0.09 11.57
N SER A 63 10.14 1.19 12.31
CA SER A 63 10.35 1.16 13.76
C SER A 63 9.10 0.68 14.49
N LYS A 64 9.26 -0.20 15.48
CA LYS A 64 8.22 -0.58 16.45
C LYS A 64 8.38 0.14 17.79
N ASN A 65 9.20 1.19 17.84
CA ASN A 65 9.40 2.00 19.03
C ASN A 65 8.27 3.04 19.13
N PRO A 66 7.41 3.00 20.16
CA PRO A 66 6.30 3.94 20.32
C PRO A 66 6.76 5.39 20.54
#